data_AF-A0A9P5XRM4-F1
#
_entry.id   AF-A0A9P5XRM4-F1
#
_cell.length_a   1.000
_cell.length_b   1.000
_cell.length_c   1.000
_cell.angle_alpha   90.00
_cell.angle_beta   90.00
_cell.angle_gamma   90.00
#
_symmetry.space_group_name_H-M   'P 1'
#
loop_
_entity.id
_entity.type
_entity.pdbx_description
1 polymer ?
#
loop_
_entity_poly.entity_id
_entity_poly.type
_entity_poly.pdbx_seq_one_letter_code
_entity_poly.pdbx_strand_id
1 'polypeptide(L)' 'FPPAPPSQKIQHSTITNFCTDTSPKIFMETGCTVCGKLTLCSDLQKLKDLDLDL' A
#
# COMPACT_ATOMS: atom_id res chain seq x y z
N PHE A 1 1.11 15.57 33.82
CA PHE A 1 2.03 15.13 32.75
C PHE A 1 2.53 13.75 33.18
N PRO A 2 2.38 12.69 32.37
CA PRO A 2 1.94 12.65 30.97
C PRO A 2 0.42 12.91 30.80
N PRO A 3 -0.06 13.09 29.56
CA PRO A 3 -1.49 12.95 29.25
C PRO A 3 -1.95 11.52 29.62
N ALA A 4 -3.25 11.37 29.89
CA ALA A 4 -3.82 10.06 30.11
C ALA A 4 -3.61 9.17 28.87
N PRO A 5 -3.39 7.85 29.06
CA PRO A 5 -3.24 6.95 27.93
C PRO A 5 -4.50 6.98 27.04
N PRO A 6 -4.35 6.79 25.72
CA PRO A 6 -5.50 6.69 24.83
C PRO A 6 -6.40 5.54 25.24
N SER A 7 -7.71 5.70 25.05
CA SER A 7 -8.66 4.63 25.35
C SER A 7 -8.38 3.41 24.46
N GLN A 8 -8.78 2.22 24.92
CA GLN A 8 -8.61 0.98 24.16
C GLN A 8 -9.22 1.06 22.76
N LYS A 9 -10.36 1.77 22.61
CA LYS A 9 -11.01 2.02 21.32
C LYS A 9 -10.10 2.78 20.36
N ILE A 10 -9.44 3.84 20.84
CA ILE A 10 -8.53 4.64 20.02
C ILE A 10 -7.30 3.82 19.65
N GLN A 11 -6.69 3.11 20.60
CA GLN A 11 -5.56 2.24 20.33
C GLN A 11 -5.88 1.19 19.26
N HIS A 12 -7.01 0.49 19.42
CA HIS A 12 -7.45 -0.52 18.47
C HIS A 12 -7.73 0.08 17.09
N SER A 13 -8.43 1.20 17.01
CA SER A 13 -8.70 1.87 15.73
C SER A 13 -7.42 2.31 15.04
N THR A 14 -6.45 2.86 15.76
CA THR A 14 -5.17 3.28 15.19
C THR A 14 -4.42 2.09 14.60
N ILE A 15 -4.34 0.97 15.33
CA ILE A 15 -3.66 -0.24 14.86
C ILE A 15 -4.38 -0.82 13.64
N THR A 16 -5.70 -1.00 13.71
CA THR A 16 -6.49 -1.57 12.63
C THR A 16 -6.39 -0.74 11.36
N ASN A 17 -6.51 0.59 11.48
CA ASN A 17 -6.39 1.49 10.33
C ASN A 17 -4.99 1.43 9.73
N PHE A 18 -3.94 1.47 10.57
CA PHE A 18 -2.56 1.34 10.09
C PHE A 18 -2.34 0.03 9.32
N CYS A 19 -2.79 -1.11 9.87
CA CYS A 19 -2.68 -2.39 9.19
C CYS A 19 -3.48 -2.45 7.87
N THR A 20 -4.62 -1.78 7.83
CA THR A 20 -5.43 -1.68 6.61
C THR A 20 -4.70 -0.89 5.54
N ASP A 21 -4.23 0.32 5.90
CA ASP A 21 -3.57 1.29 5.03
C ASP A 21 -2.19 0.81 4.54
N THR A 22 -1.53 -0.07 5.29
CA THR A 22 -0.24 -0.67 4.93
C THR A 22 -0.36 -2.09 4.38
N SER A 23 -1.59 -2.55 4.08
CA SER A 23 -1.76 -3.88 3.51
C SER A 23 -1.01 -4.00 2.17
N PRO A 24 -0.36 -5.15 1.86
CA PRO A 24 0.44 -5.30 0.64
C PRO A 24 -0.33 -4.99 -0.66
N LYS A 25 -1.65 -5.21 -0.66
CA LYS A 25 -2.51 -4.96 -1.80
C LYS A 25 -2.57 -3.49 -2.22
N ILE A 26 -2.38 -2.57 -1.27
CA ILE A 26 -2.52 -1.12 -1.51
C ILE A 26 -1.23 -0.34 -1.30
N PHE A 27 -0.26 -0.90 -0.57
CA PHE A 27 0.99 -0.21 -0.25
C PHE A 27 2.20 -0.72 -1.05
N MET A 28 2.13 -1.93 -1.62
CA MET A 28 3.27 -2.48 -2.35
C MET A 28 3.49 -1.76 -3.68
N GLU A 29 4.74 -1.37 -3.91
CA GLU A 29 5.17 -0.72 -5.15
C GLU A 29 6.22 -1.54 -5.88
N THR A 30 6.31 -1.33 -7.18
CA THR A 30 7.40 -1.88 -7.99
C THR A 30 7.79 -0.91 -9.11
N GLY A 31 8.91 -1.17 -9.77
CA GLY A 31 9.40 -0.33 -10.86
C GLY A 31 8.60 -0.58 -12.14
N CYS A 32 8.10 0.48 -12.78
CA CYS A 32 7.56 0.38 -14.12
C CYS A 32 8.68 0.07 -15.12
N THR A 33 8.53 -1.00 -15.90
CA THR A 33 9.58 -1.41 -16.86
C THR A 33 9.82 -0.40 -17.97
N VAL A 34 8.84 0.46 -18.28
CA VAL A 34 8.91 1.40 -19.40
C VAL A 34 9.63 2.67 -19.00
N CYS A 35 9.28 3.25 -17.84
CA CYS A 35 9.79 4.55 -17.40
C CYS A 35 10.68 4.49 -16.15
N GLY A 36 10.81 3.33 -15.51
CA GLY A 36 11.65 3.12 -14.32
C GLY A 36 11.10 3.71 -13.02
N LYS A 37 9.95 4.38 -13.04
CA LYS A 37 9.36 4.98 -11.84
C LYS A 37 8.83 3.91 -10.90
N LEU A 38 8.97 4.15 -9.61
CA LEU A 38 8.28 3.40 -8.58
C LEU A 38 6.77 3.72 -8.68
N THR A 39 5.93 2.70 -8.71
CA THR A 39 4.48 2.85 -8.89
C THR A 39 3.77 1.75 -8.11
N LEU A 40 2.59 2.04 -7.58
CA LEU A 40 1.79 1.06 -6.86
C LEU A 40 1.49 -0.14 -7.74
N CYS A 41 1.62 -1.33 -7.18
CA CYS A 41 1.30 -2.57 -7.86
C CYS A 41 -0.16 -2.62 -8.32
N SER A 42 -1.07 -1.90 -7.66
CA SER A 42 -2.47 -1.74 -8.08
C SER A 42 -2.65 -1.00 -9.40
N ASP A 43 -1.70 -0.13 -9.73
CA ASP A 43 -1.76 0.78 -10.88
C ASP A 43 -0.93 0.25 -12.05
N LEU A 44 -0.28 -0.91 -11.87
CA LEU A 44 0.56 -1.57 -12.86
C LEU A 44 -0.13 -2.80 -13.44
N GLN A 45 0.14 -3.06 -14.72
CA GLN A 45 -0.25 -4.29 -15.39
C GLN A 45 0.99 -5.14 -15.69
N LYS A 46 0.85 -6.46 -15.60
CA LYS A 46 1.95 -7.37 -15.94
C LYS A 46 2.09 -7.45 -17.45
N LEU A 47 3.29 -7.22 -17.96
CA LEU A 47 3.57 -7.26 -19.40
C LEU A 47 3.10 -8.55 -20.08
N LYS A 48 3.31 -9.70 -19.44
CA LYS A 48 2.89 -11.00 -19.96
C LYS A 48 1.37 -11.16 -20.15
N ASP A 49 0.59 -10.29 -19.50
CA ASP A 49 -0.87 -10.30 -19.57
C ASP A 49 -1.37 -9.27 -20.61
N LEU A 50 -0.49 -8.46 -21.21
CA LEU A 50 -0.83 -7.58 -22.32
C LEU A 50 -0.52 -8.29 -23.64
N ASP A 51 -1.48 -8.23 -24.55
CA ASP A 51 -1.30 -8.62 -25.95
C ASP A 51 -0.67 -7.43 -26.70
N LEU A 52 0.66 -7.38 -26.69
CA LEU A 52 1.43 -6.37 -27.41
C LEU A 52 2.20 -7.04 -28.54
N ASP A 53 2.05 -6.50 -29.74
CA ASP A 53 2.91 -6.80 -30.88
C ASP A 53 4.19 -5.95 -30.72
N LEU A 54 5.13 -6.47 -29.93
CA LEU A 54 6.41 -5.83 -29.56
C LEU A 54 7.51 -6.10 -30.59
#